data_AF-A0A6V8DPJ5-F1
#
_entry.id   AF-A0A6V8DPJ5-F1
#
_cell.length_a   1.000
_cell.length_b   1.000
_cell.length_c   1.000
_cell.angle_alpha   90.00
_cell.angle_beta   90.00
_cell.angle_gamma   90.00
#
_symmetry.space_group_name_H-M   'P 1'
#
loop_
_entity.id
_entity.type
_entity.pdbx_description
1 polymer ?
#
loop_
_entity_poly.entity_id
_entity_poly.type
_entity_poly.pdbx_seq_one_letter_code
_entity_poly.pdbx_strand_id
1 'polypeptide(L)'
;MGDSATSNEATKDELSQHAEVAFDNLVDSFNPMKNKLNWLLLAAPVALYMNHQHNVALAFIFSMVAIMPLAFLMGKATEEIALRTGEAIGGLLNATFGNAVEMIIAG
;
A
#
# COMPACT_ATOMS: atom_id res chain seq x y z
N MET A 1 -34.37 18.10 -25.16
CA MET A 1 -33.58 17.01 -25.78
C MET A 1 -32.11 17.05 -25.31
N GLY A 2 -31.82 17.40 -24.05
CA GLY A 2 -30.45 17.70 -23.61
C GLY A 2 -30.13 17.34 -22.16
N ASP A 3 -30.62 16.21 -21.66
CA ASP A 3 -30.49 15.81 -20.23
C ASP A 3 -29.68 14.50 -20.00
N SER A 4 -29.30 13.82 -21.08
CA SER A 4 -28.52 12.57 -21.01
C SER A 4 -27.00 12.76 -21.16
N ALA A 5 -26.55 13.91 -21.67
CA ALA A 5 -25.13 14.21 -21.85
C ALA A 5 -24.50 14.83 -20.58
N THR A 6 -25.22 15.73 -19.91
CA THR A 6 -24.81 16.43 -18.68
C THR A 6 -24.69 15.50 -17.47
N SER A 7 -25.55 14.48 -17.35
CA SER A 7 -25.50 13.46 -16.29
C SER A 7 -24.34 12.47 -16.44
N ASN A 8 -23.93 12.17 -17.67
CA ASN A 8 -22.82 11.26 -17.96
C ASN A 8 -21.44 11.95 -17.80
N GLU A 9 -21.35 13.25 -18.08
CA GLU A 9 -20.16 14.05 -17.77
C GLU A 9 -20.00 14.23 -16.26
N ALA A 10 -21.05 14.60 -15.54
CA ALA A 10 -21.01 14.73 -14.07
C ALA A 10 -20.60 13.43 -13.36
N THR A 11 -21.11 12.27 -13.80
CA THR A 11 -20.75 10.96 -13.22
C THR A 11 -19.28 10.61 -13.47
N LYS A 12 -18.74 10.96 -14.64
CA LYS A 12 -17.32 10.74 -14.98
C LYS A 12 -16.41 11.67 -14.17
N ASP A 13 -16.82 12.90 -13.95
CA ASP A 13 -16.08 13.88 -13.16
C ASP A 13 -16.02 13.44 -11.68
N GLU A 14 -17.13 12.96 -11.11
CA GLU A 14 -17.16 12.40 -9.74
C GLU A 14 -16.28 11.16 -9.59
N LEU A 15 -16.35 10.21 -10.53
CA LEU A 15 -15.50 9.02 -10.52
C LEU A 15 -14.01 9.36 -10.65
N SER A 16 -13.69 10.34 -11.48
CA SER A 16 -12.30 10.79 -11.69
C SER A 16 -11.77 11.51 -10.45
N GLN A 17 -12.59 12.36 -9.83
CA GLN A 17 -12.25 13.05 -8.59
C GLN A 17 -12.03 12.09 -7.43
N HIS A 18 -12.87 11.07 -7.28
CA HIS A 18 -12.69 10.02 -6.26
C HIS A 18 -11.41 9.21 -6.53
N ALA A 19 -11.11 8.92 -7.79
CA ALA A 19 -9.91 8.18 -8.16
C ALA A 19 -8.62 8.97 -7.86
N GLU A 20 -8.63 10.29 -8.13
CA GLU A 20 -7.54 11.23 -7.88
C GLU A 20 -7.30 11.40 -6.38
N VAL A 21 -8.35 11.63 -5.58
CA VAL A 21 -8.26 11.74 -4.11
C VAL A 21 -7.70 10.47 -3.47
N ALA A 22 -8.14 9.29 -3.91
CA ALA A 22 -7.62 8.02 -3.40
C ALA A 22 -6.15 7.79 -3.80
N PHE A 23 -5.74 8.21 -5.01
CA PHE A 23 -4.35 8.16 -5.42
C PHE A 23 -3.49 9.11 -4.58
N ASP A 24 -3.96 10.33 -4.33
CA ASP A 24 -3.28 11.30 -3.48
C ASP A 24 -3.12 10.78 -2.05
N ASN A 25 -4.16 10.17 -1.47
CA ASN A 25 -4.09 9.54 -0.14
C ASN A 25 -3.09 8.38 -0.10
N LEU A 26 -3.02 7.58 -1.18
CA LEU A 26 -2.05 6.50 -1.29
C LEU A 26 -0.62 7.06 -1.37
N VAL A 27 -0.38 8.06 -2.22
CA VAL A 27 0.93 8.72 -2.35
C VAL A 27 1.35 9.40 -1.04
N ASP A 28 0.42 10.07 -0.37
CA ASP A 28 0.65 10.65 0.95
C ASP A 28 1.00 9.60 2.01
N SER A 29 0.45 8.39 1.87
CA SER A 29 0.79 7.27 2.75
C SER A 29 2.27 6.88 2.62
N PHE A 30 2.95 7.16 1.50
CA PHE A 30 4.39 6.98 1.31
C PHE A 30 5.24 8.17 1.82
N ASN A 31 4.64 9.32 2.10
CA ASN A 31 5.37 10.49 2.57
C ASN A 31 5.81 10.34 4.04
N PRO A 32 7.12 10.30 4.34
CA PRO A 32 7.62 10.11 5.71
C PRO A 32 7.30 11.26 6.67
N MET A 33 6.99 12.44 6.14
CA MET A 33 6.56 13.59 6.95
C MET A 33 5.10 13.47 7.38
N LYS A 34 4.27 12.76 6.60
CA LYS A 34 2.85 12.50 6.89
C LYS A 34 2.69 11.23 7.72
N ASN A 35 3.42 10.17 7.36
CA ASN A 35 3.44 8.91 8.07
C ASN A 35 4.82 8.63 8.66
N LYS A 36 4.95 8.84 9.98
CA LYS A 36 6.19 8.58 10.73
C LYS A 36 6.66 7.13 10.62
N LEU A 37 5.76 6.18 10.34
CA LEU A 37 6.10 4.78 10.16
C LEU A 37 7.05 4.58 8.97
N ASN A 38 6.95 5.39 7.92
CA ASN A 38 7.80 5.27 6.75
C ASN A 38 9.26 5.60 7.01
N TRP A 39 9.58 6.22 8.15
CA TRP A 39 10.96 6.40 8.57
C TRP A 39 11.67 5.04 8.78
N LEU A 40 10.90 4.01 9.14
CA LEU A 40 11.40 2.64 9.28
C LEU A 40 11.77 2.03 7.91
N LEU A 41 11.35 2.60 6.78
CA LEU A 41 11.79 2.12 5.47
C LEU A 41 13.30 2.28 5.28
N LEU A 42 13.94 3.21 6.01
CA LEU A 42 15.40 3.33 6.04
C LEU A 42 16.07 2.07 6.61
N ALA A 43 15.36 1.24 7.38
CA ALA A 43 15.87 -0.04 7.84
C ALA A 43 16.07 -1.04 6.69
N ALA A 44 15.35 -0.91 5.56
CA ALA A 44 15.49 -1.81 4.41
C ALA A 44 16.89 -1.76 3.77
N PRO A 45 17.42 -0.59 3.35
CA PRO A 45 18.78 -0.52 2.83
C PRO A 45 19.84 -0.89 3.89
N VAL A 46 19.58 -0.59 5.17
CA VAL A 46 20.47 -1.00 6.27
C VAL A 46 20.50 -2.52 6.42
N ALA A 47 19.36 -3.21 6.33
CA ALA A 47 19.29 -4.68 6.37
C ALA A 47 20.10 -5.30 5.23
N LEU A 48 19.96 -4.79 4.01
CA LEU A 48 20.73 -5.25 2.85
C LEU A 48 22.23 -5.02 3.04
N TYR A 49 22.61 -3.86 3.58
CA TYR A 49 24.00 -3.56 3.87
C TYR A 49 24.59 -4.50 4.94
N MET A 50 23.86 -4.74 6.04
CA MET A 50 24.31 -5.66 7.10
C MET A 50 24.43 -7.10 6.60
N ASN A 51 23.51 -7.53 5.73
CA ASN A 51 23.59 -8.83 5.08
C ASN A 51 24.82 -8.95 4.19
N HIS A 52 25.16 -7.90 3.43
CA HIS A 52 26.38 -7.84 2.63
C HIS A 52 27.64 -7.93 3.51
N GLN A 53 27.62 -7.40 4.73
CA GLN A 53 28.71 -7.54 5.70
C GLN A 53 28.72 -8.90 6.43
N HIS A 54 27.86 -9.85 6.01
CA HIS A 54 27.66 -11.15 6.66
C HIS A 54 27.25 -11.06 8.14
N ASN A 55 26.72 -9.92 8.59
CA ASN A 55 26.17 -9.76 9.93
C ASN A 55 24.69 -10.16 9.94
N VAL A 56 24.46 -11.47 10.05
CA VAL A 56 23.12 -12.07 9.97
C VAL A 56 22.20 -11.55 11.07
N ALA A 57 22.71 -11.37 12.29
CA ALA A 57 21.89 -10.92 13.43
C ALA A 57 21.33 -9.50 13.21
N LEU A 58 22.17 -8.56 12.77
CA LEU A 58 21.70 -7.20 12.48
C LEU A 58 20.85 -7.16 11.22
N ALA A 59 21.21 -7.91 10.18
CA ALA A 59 20.40 -8.01 8.96
C ALA A 59 18.97 -8.47 9.26
N PHE A 60 18.83 -9.47 10.16
CA PHE A 60 17.54 -9.97 10.63
C PHE A 60 16.74 -8.91 11.41
N ILE A 61 17.37 -8.22 12.36
CA ILE A 61 16.67 -7.19 13.15
C ILE A 61 16.19 -6.04 12.23
N PHE A 62 17.05 -5.54 11.34
CA PHE A 62 16.68 -4.46 10.43
C PHE A 62 15.64 -4.89 9.39
N SER A 63 15.65 -6.15 8.94
CA SER A 63 14.60 -6.66 8.05
C SER A 63 13.24 -6.74 8.76
N MET A 64 13.19 -7.20 10.01
CA MET A 64 11.96 -7.17 10.81
C MET A 64 11.40 -5.76 10.96
N VAL A 65 12.27 -4.77 11.22
CA VAL A 65 11.86 -3.36 11.33
C VAL A 65 11.34 -2.83 9.99
N ALA A 66 11.99 -3.18 8.88
CA ALA A 66 11.59 -2.75 7.53
C ALA A 66 10.25 -3.37 7.09
N ILE A 67 9.91 -4.58 7.56
CA ILE A 67 8.64 -5.23 7.24
C ILE A 67 7.44 -4.43 7.76
N MET A 68 7.56 -3.76 8.91
CA MET A 68 6.45 -3.02 9.52
C MET A 68 5.83 -1.92 8.63
N PRO A 69 6.58 -0.94 8.09
CA PRO A 69 6.03 0.03 7.14
C PRO A 69 5.64 -0.60 5.80
N LEU A 70 6.34 -1.63 5.33
CA LEU A 70 6.00 -2.32 4.08
C LEU A 70 4.63 -3.01 4.17
N ALA A 71 4.35 -3.68 5.29
CA ALA A 71 3.06 -4.29 5.58
C ALA A 71 1.93 -3.26 5.55
N PHE A 72 2.14 -2.12 6.23
CA PHE A 72 1.18 -1.03 6.28
C PHE A 72 0.88 -0.47 4.88
N LEU A 73 1.92 -0.17 4.09
CA LEU A 73 1.77 0.37 2.73
C LEU A 73 1.09 -0.62 1.80
N MET A 74 1.43 -1.92 1.91
CA MET A 74 0.81 -2.97 1.10
C MET A 74 -0.67 -3.14 1.43
N GLY A 75 -1.05 -3.07 2.71
CA GLY A 75 -2.44 -3.06 3.15
C GLY A 75 -3.23 -1.88 2.58
N LYS A 76 -2.69 -0.66 2.68
CA LYS A 76 -3.29 0.54 2.08
C LYS A 76 -3.44 0.43 0.57
N ALA A 77 -2.42 -0.04 -0.14
CA ALA A 77 -2.50 -0.25 -1.59
C ALA A 77 -3.58 -1.28 -1.95
N THR A 78 -3.68 -2.37 -1.19
CA THR A 78 -4.67 -3.43 -1.41
C THR A 78 -6.09 -2.92 -1.19
N GLU A 79 -6.31 -2.15 -0.12
CA GLU A 79 -7.59 -1.52 0.18
C GLU A 79 -8.07 -0.63 -0.98
N GLU A 80 -7.17 0.24 -1.48
CA GLU A 80 -7.49 1.14 -2.60
C GLU A 80 -7.79 0.40 -3.90
N ILE A 81 -7.10 -0.72 -4.16
CA ILE A 81 -7.37 -1.56 -5.33
C ILE A 81 -8.70 -2.31 -5.14
N ALA A 82 -8.94 -2.87 -3.95
CA ALA A 82 -10.14 -3.64 -3.63
C ALA A 82 -11.43 -2.82 -3.83
N LEU A 83 -11.40 -1.53 -3.46
CA LEU A 83 -12.49 -0.59 -3.69
C LEU A 83 -12.86 -0.41 -5.18
N ARG A 84 -11.95 -0.74 -6.10
CA ARG A 84 -12.10 -0.54 -7.55
C ARG A 84 -12.32 -1.83 -8.34
N THR A 85 -12.16 -2.99 -7.71
CA THR A 85 -12.25 -4.31 -8.37
C THR A 85 -13.59 -5.05 -8.16
N GLY A 86 -14.51 -4.48 -7.37
CA GLY A 86 -15.80 -5.09 -7.01
C GLY A 86 -15.70 -6.08 -5.84
N GLU A 87 -16.82 -6.42 -5.21
CA GLU A 87 -16.87 -7.17 -3.94
C GLU A 87 -16.08 -8.49 -3.95
N ALA A 88 -16.26 -9.32 -4.98
CA ALA A 88 -15.64 -10.64 -5.02
C ALA A 88 -14.10 -10.56 -5.16
N ILE A 89 -13.60 -9.72 -6.06
CA ILE A 89 -12.16 -9.55 -6.27
C ILE A 89 -11.54 -8.77 -5.10
N GLY A 90 -12.22 -7.75 -4.60
CA GLY A 90 -11.77 -6.98 -3.44
C GLY A 90 -11.68 -7.83 -2.16
N GLY A 91 -12.66 -8.72 -1.93
CA GLY A 91 -12.63 -9.67 -0.83
C GLY A 91 -11.46 -10.66 -0.95
N LEU A 92 -11.18 -11.16 -2.16
CA LEU A 92 -10.04 -12.02 -2.42
C LEU A 92 -8.71 -11.30 -2.16
N LEU A 93 -8.56 -10.07 -2.67
CA LEU A 93 -7.36 -9.26 -2.49
C LEU A 93 -7.09 -8.95 -1.02
N ASN A 94 -8.11 -8.61 -0.24
CA ASN A 94 -7.96 -8.35 1.20
C ASN A 94 -7.59 -9.64 1.96
N ALA A 95 -8.16 -10.79 1.60
CA ALA A 95 -7.82 -12.06 2.24
C ALA A 95 -6.37 -12.48 1.97
N THR A 96 -5.87 -12.25 0.75
CA THR A 96 -4.50 -12.61 0.37
C THR A 96 -3.48 -11.56 0.80
N PHE A 97 -3.58 -10.34 0.29
CA PHE A 97 -2.60 -9.27 0.53
C PHE A 97 -2.78 -8.61 1.89
N GLY A 98 -3.97 -8.58 2.46
CA GLY A 98 -4.17 -8.10 3.84
C GLY A 98 -3.43 -8.95 4.88
N ASN A 99 -3.16 -10.23 4.57
CA ASN A 99 -2.40 -11.16 5.42
C ASN A 99 -1.11 -11.69 4.75
N ALA A 100 -0.61 -11.05 3.69
CA ALA A 100 0.49 -11.66 2.94
C ALA A 100 1.80 -11.61 3.72
N VAL A 101 1.96 -10.67 4.67
CA VAL A 101 3.17 -10.61 5.51
C VAL A 101 3.28 -11.84 6.39
N GLU A 102 2.17 -12.23 7.04
CA GLU A 102 2.08 -13.44 7.83
C GLU A 102 2.37 -14.68 6.98
N MET A 103 1.79 -14.74 5.77
CA MET A 103 1.99 -15.86 4.85
C MET A 103 3.44 -15.95 4.33
N ILE A 104 4.09 -14.82 4.04
CA ILE A 104 5.49 -14.78 3.58
C ILE A 104 6.45 -15.21 4.69
N ILE A 105 6.17 -14.85 5.94
CA ILE A 105 7.03 -15.19 7.09
C ILE A 105 6.82 -16.65 7.53
N ALA A 106 5.59 -17.17 7.43
CA ALA A 106 5.27 -18.55 7.80
C ALA A 106 5.72 -19.60 6.76
N GLY A 107 6.04 -19.15 5.54
CA GLY A 107 6.47 -19.99 4.41
C GLY A 107 7.94 -20.39 4.43
#